data_AF-A0A6G2QSA8-F1
#
_entry.id   AF-A0A6G2QSA8-F1
#
_cell.length_a   1.000
_cell.length_b   1.000
_cell.length_c   1.000
_cell.angle_alpha   90.00
_cell.angle_beta   90.00
_cell.angle_gamma   90.00
#
_symmetry.space_group_name_H-M   'P 1'
#
loop_
_entity.id
_entity.type
_entity.pdbx_description
1 polymer ?
#
loop_
_entity_poly.entity_id
_entity_poly.type
_entity_poly.pdbx_seq_one_letter_code
_entity_poly.pdbx_strand_id
1 'polypeptide(L)'
;GLTARPIDGDTAAAKFDLGFNFVERTDLDGAPAGIDVSIEYSADLFDADTVRLIGERLARLLTTGVAEPATPLTRIDILAPDEHDRLVTGFNDTARTLELPPVTESGFAPETIAGLFAARAASTPDRPAV
;
A
#
# COMPACT_ATOMS: atom_id res chain seq x y z
N GLY A 1 -1.27 3.51 55.71
CA GLY A 1 -1.55 2.89 54.40
C GLY A 1 -0.89 3.72 53.34
N LEU A 2 -0.37 3.10 52.28
CA LEU A 2 0.17 3.82 51.13
C LEU A 2 -0.95 4.16 50.17
N THR A 3 -1.06 5.44 49.81
CA THR A 3 -1.90 5.91 48.71
C THR A 3 -1.00 6.26 47.54
N ALA A 4 -1.14 5.55 46.43
CA ALA A 4 -0.56 5.91 45.16
C ALA A 4 -1.63 6.60 44.30
N ARG A 5 -1.23 7.59 43.52
CA ARG A 5 -2.08 8.24 42.52
C ARG A 5 -1.33 8.20 41.19
N PRO A 6 -1.97 7.81 40.07
CA PRO A 6 -1.33 7.90 38.77
C PRO A 6 -0.98 9.37 38.50
N ILE A 7 0.26 9.58 38.06
CA ILE A 7 0.65 10.82 37.41
C ILE A 7 0.69 10.47 35.94
N ASP A 8 -0.17 11.12 35.16
CA ASP A 8 -0.11 11.04 33.70
C ASP A 8 1.23 11.65 33.30
N GLY A 9 2.20 10.78 33.05
CA GLY A 9 3.49 11.18 32.54
C GLY A 9 3.30 11.73 31.14
N ASP A 10 3.85 12.90 30.88
CA ASP A 10 4.03 13.43 29.54
C ASP A 10 4.94 12.46 28.76
N THR A 11 4.33 11.43 28.15
CA THR A 11 4.98 10.44 27.29
C THR A 11 5.23 11.06 25.93
N ALA A 12 6.09 12.08 25.87
CA ALA A 12 6.38 12.80 24.63
C ALA A 12 7.29 12.01 23.66
N ALA A 13 7.75 10.81 24.03
CA ALA A 13 8.54 9.94 23.17
C ALA A 13 7.92 8.53 23.13
N ALA A 14 7.64 8.06 21.93
CA ALA A 14 7.21 6.68 21.70
C ALA A 14 8.28 5.74 22.25
N LYS A 15 7.88 4.80 23.12
CA LYS A 15 8.84 3.86 23.74
C LYS A 15 9.38 2.83 22.75
N PHE A 16 8.62 2.58 21.69
CA PHE A 16 8.92 1.70 20.57
C PHE A 16 8.53 2.41 19.27
N ASP A 17 9.05 1.93 18.15
CA ASP A 17 8.71 2.49 16.83
C ASP A 17 7.21 2.40 16.52
N LEU A 18 6.59 1.26 16.87
CA LEU A 18 5.16 1.00 16.78
C LEU A 18 4.74 0.01 17.87
N GLY A 19 3.77 0.38 18.70
CA GLY A 19 3.26 -0.42 19.81
C GLY A 19 1.74 -0.54 19.78
N PHE A 20 1.24 -1.74 20.01
CA PHE A 20 -0.19 -2.01 20.14
C PHE A 20 -0.51 -2.37 21.59
N ASN A 21 -1.56 -1.75 22.13
CA ASN A 21 -2.10 -2.10 23.44
C ASN A 21 -3.57 -2.51 23.27
N PHE A 22 -3.90 -3.70 23.77
CA PHE A 22 -5.22 -4.31 23.67
C PHE A 22 -5.83 -4.36 25.07
N VAL A 23 -7.04 -3.85 25.20
CA VAL A 23 -7.77 -3.83 26.47
C VAL A 23 -9.13 -4.47 26.24
N GLU A 24 -9.39 -5.60 26.90
CA GLU A 24 -10.71 -6.21 26.90
C GLU A 24 -11.69 -5.28 27.63
N ARG A 25 -12.85 -5.09 27.02
CA ARG A 25 -13.97 -4.38 27.60
C ARG A 25 -14.94 -5.38 28.18
N THR A 26 -15.49 -5.02 29.33
CA THR A 26 -16.61 -5.72 29.94
C THR A 26 -17.81 -4.79 30.05
N ASP A 27 -19.01 -5.36 29.97
CA ASP A 27 -20.24 -4.63 30.27
C ASP A 27 -20.50 -4.52 31.78
N LEU A 28 -21.65 -3.97 32.17
CA LEU A 28 -22.04 -3.76 33.56
C LEU A 28 -22.22 -5.08 34.34
N ASP A 29 -22.47 -6.18 33.65
CA ASP A 29 -22.67 -7.51 34.22
C ASP A 29 -21.36 -8.34 34.22
N GLY A 30 -20.26 -7.75 33.74
CA GLY A 30 -18.95 -8.39 33.65
C GLY A 30 -18.80 -9.31 32.44
N ALA A 31 -19.71 -9.29 31.47
CA ALA A 31 -19.60 -10.09 30.26
C ALA A 31 -18.67 -9.41 29.24
N PRO A 32 -17.99 -10.19 28.36
CA PRO A 32 -17.11 -9.63 27.33
C PRO A 32 -17.89 -8.72 26.37
N ALA A 33 -17.40 -7.49 26.19
CA ALA A 33 -18.02 -6.43 25.40
C ALA A 33 -17.11 -5.92 24.25
N GLY A 34 -16.07 -6.69 23.91
CA GLY A 34 -15.12 -6.38 22.83
C GLY A 34 -13.73 -6.03 23.33
N ILE A 35 -12.90 -5.51 22.44
CA ILE A 35 -11.51 -5.15 22.72
C ILE A 35 -11.26 -3.75 22.16
N ASP A 36 -10.78 -2.84 22.99
CA ASP A 36 -10.23 -1.57 22.55
C ASP A 36 -8.75 -1.74 22.19
N VAL A 37 -8.34 -1.14 21.07
CA VAL A 37 -6.95 -1.19 20.60
C VAL A 37 -6.44 0.24 20.46
N SER A 38 -5.35 0.56 21.15
CA SER A 38 -4.62 1.81 21.00
C SER A 38 -3.26 1.56 20.37
N ILE A 39 -2.87 2.40 19.42
CA ILE A 39 -1.58 2.32 18.73
C ILE A 39 -0.74 3.53 19.09
N GLU A 40 0.45 3.30 19.64
CA GLU A 40 1.47 4.32 19.92
C GLU A 40 2.58 4.16 18.88
N TYR A 41 3.07 5.26 18.31
CA TYR A 41 4.06 5.20 17.23
C TYR A 41 5.06 6.35 17.26
N SER A 42 6.25 6.11 16.73
CA SER A 42 7.26 7.13 16.51
C SER A 42 6.90 8.00 15.31
N ALA A 43 6.68 9.30 15.55
CA ALA A 43 6.36 10.26 14.50
C ALA A 43 7.53 10.53 13.53
N ASP A 44 8.75 10.15 13.89
CA ASP A 44 9.91 10.20 13.01
C ASP A 44 9.86 9.11 11.92
N LEU A 45 9.09 8.04 12.14
CA LEU A 45 9.00 6.88 11.25
C LEU A 45 7.62 6.71 10.60
N PHE A 46 6.56 7.14 11.27
CA PHE A 46 5.20 6.95 10.80
C PHE A 46 4.37 8.23 10.88
N ASP A 47 3.54 8.43 9.87
CA ASP A 47 2.44 9.40 9.93
C ASP A 47 1.14 8.74 10.41
N ALA A 48 0.18 9.58 10.82
CA ALA A 48 -1.09 9.12 11.38
C ALA A 48 -1.91 8.29 10.38
N ASP A 49 -1.86 8.62 9.08
CA ASP A 49 -2.60 7.90 8.05
C ASP A 49 -2.04 6.48 7.83
N THR A 50 -0.71 6.33 7.87
CA THR A 50 -0.02 5.06 7.80
C THR A 50 -0.40 4.17 8.98
N VAL A 51 -0.40 4.72 10.21
CA VAL A 51 -0.76 3.94 11.40
C VAL A 51 -2.24 3.58 11.41
N ARG A 52 -3.13 4.49 11.01
CA ARG A 52 -4.55 4.18 10.83
C ARG A 52 -4.73 3.02 9.86
N LEU A 53 -4.03 3.05 8.73
CA LEU A 53 -4.09 1.99 7.73
C LEU A 53 -3.59 0.65 8.29
N ILE A 54 -2.51 0.64 9.06
CA ILE A 54 -2.03 -0.58 9.74
C ILE A 54 -3.12 -1.13 10.69
N GLY A 55 -3.78 -0.26 11.44
CA GLY A 55 -4.89 -0.64 12.32
C GLY A 55 -6.08 -1.26 11.56
N GLU A 56 -6.47 -0.65 10.44
CA GLU A 56 -7.53 -1.17 9.55
C GLU A 56 -7.18 -2.55 8.98
N ARG A 57 -5.91 -2.75 8.59
CA ARG A 57 -5.41 -4.05 8.09
C ARG A 57 -5.39 -5.11 9.18
N LEU A 58 -5.01 -4.76 10.41
CA LEU A 58 -5.08 -5.65 11.56
C LEU A 58 -6.53 -6.07 11.85
N ALA A 59 -7.46 -5.11 11.84
CA ALA A 59 -8.89 -5.39 12.05
C ALA A 59 -9.43 -6.36 10.99
N ARG A 60 -9.05 -6.18 9.71
CA ARG A 60 -9.41 -7.09 8.61
C ARG A 60 -8.86 -8.49 8.81
N LEU A 61 -7.57 -8.61 9.15
CA LEU A 61 -6.93 -9.90 9.42
C LEU A 61 -7.66 -10.65 10.54
N LEU A 62 -7.94 -9.99 11.66
CA LEU A 62 -8.65 -10.58 12.79
C LEU A 62 -10.09 -10.97 12.44
N THR A 63 -10.79 -10.10 11.70
CA THR A 63 -12.17 -10.36 11.26
C THR A 63 -12.25 -11.60 10.37
N THR A 64 -11.39 -11.70 9.35
CA THR A 64 -11.33 -12.86 8.47
C THR A 64 -10.88 -14.12 9.22
N GLY A 65 -9.88 -14.01 10.08
CA GLY A 65 -9.37 -15.15 10.85
C GLY A 65 -10.40 -15.75 11.81
N VAL A 66 -11.28 -14.91 12.39
CA VAL A 66 -12.37 -15.39 13.25
C VAL A 66 -13.54 -15.95 12.43
N ALA A 67 -13.87 -15.33 11.30
CA ALA A 67 -14.95 -15.80 10.42
C ALA A 67 -14.61 -17.14 9.73
N GLU A 68 -13.34 -17.33 9.35
CA GLU A 68 -12.85 -18.49 8.59
C GLU A 68 -11.58 -19.10 9.22
N PRO A 69 -11.69 -19.74 10.40
CA PRO A 69 -10.53 -20.20 11.16
C PRO A 69 -9.71 -21.31 10.48
N ALA A 70 -10.27 -21.98 9.47
CA ALA A 70 -9.58 -23.00 8.68
C ALA A 70 -8.78 -22.40 7.50
N THR A 71 -8.98 -21.11 7.18
CA THR A 71 -8.27 -20.45 6.09
C THR A 71 -6.80 -20.24 6.49
N PRO A 72 -5.83 -20.72 5.69
CA PRO A 72 -4.42 -20.46 5.95
C PRO A 72 -4.13 -18.96 5.99
N LEU A 73 -3.30 -18.49 6.93
CA LEU A 73 -2.94 -17.08 7.05
C LEU A 73 -2.40 -16.49 5.74
N THR A 74 -1.71 -17.29 4.93
CA THR A 74 -1.17 -16.88 3.63
C THR A 74 -2.23 -16.57 2.57
N ARG A 75 -3.50 -16.91 2.82
CA ARG A 75 -4.63 -16.64 1.93
C ARG A 75 -5.55 -15.54 2.44
N ILE A 76 -5.27 -14.97 3.61
CA ILE A 76 -6.04 -13.83 4.11
C ILE A 76 -5.50 -12.57 3.44
N ASP A 77 -6.35 -11.89 2.68
CA ASP A 77 -6.01 -10.58 2.13
C ASP A 77 -6.07 -9.52 3.23
N ILE A 78 -4.94 -8.88 3.48
CA ILE A 78 -4.82 -7.79 4.45
C ILE A 78 -5.18 -6.44 3.83
N LEU A 79 -5.12 -6.31 2.51
CA LEU A 79 -5.40 -5.07 1.81
C LEU A 79 -6.91 -4.88 1.66
N ALA A 80 -7.32 -3.61 1.63
CA ALA A 80 -8.64 -3.28 1.15
C ALA A 80 -8.78 -3.58 -0.35
N PRO A 81 -9.99 -3.95 -0.84
CA PRO A 81 -10.17 -4.27 -2.26
C PRO A 81 -9.72 -3.15 -3.19
N ASP A 82 -9.94 -1.90 -2.79
CA ASP A 82 -9.50 -0.70 -3.50
C ASP A 82 -7.98 -0.48 -3.44
N GLU A 83 -7.33 -0.81 -2.33
CA GLU A 83 -5.86 -0.81 -2.24
C GLU A 83 -5.26 -1.86 -3.17
N HIS A 84 -5.79 -3.09 -3.13
CA HIS A 84 -5.35 -4.18 -3.98
C HIS A 84 -5.54 -3.83 -5.46
N ASP A 85 -6.70 -3.30 -5.85
CA ASP A 85 -6.97 -2.89 -7.24
C ASP A 85 -6.06 -1.73 -7.67
N ARG A 86 -5.81 -0.74 -6.80
CA ARG A 86 -4.85 0.33 -7.12
C ARG A 86 -3.45 -0.22 -7.37
N LEU A 87 -2.99 -1.20 -6.58
CA LEU A 87 -1.65 -1.79 -6.74
C LEU A 87 -1.55 -2.68 -7.98
N VAL A 88 -2.56 -3.50 -8.24
CA VAL A 88 -2.51 -4.49 -9.33
C VAL A 88 -2.92 -3.87 -10.67
N THR A 89 -3.93 -3.01 -10.68
CA THR A 89 -4.48 -2.41 -11.88
C THR A 89 -4.02 -0.96 -12.03
N GLY A 90 -4.33 -0.11 -11.03
CA GLY A 90 -4.16 1.34 -11.14
C GLY A 90 -2.74 1.79 -11.48
N PHE A 91 -1.75 1.30 -10.75
CA PHE A 91 -0.34 1.62 -11.02
C PHE A 91 0.22 0.92 -12.26
N ASN A 92 -0.34 -0.22 -12.64
CA ASN A 92 0.13 -1.00 -13.78
C ASN A 92 -0.62 -0.71 -15.09
N ASP A 93 -1.57 0.23 -15.08
CA ASP A 93 -2.29 0.69 -16.28
C ASP A 93 -1.39 1.56 -17.18
N THR A 94 -0.38 0.89 -17.72
CA THR A 94 0.68 1.42 -18.59
C THR A 94 0.53 0.94 -20.02
N ALA A 95 -0.50 0.13 -20.31
CA ALA A 95 -0.80 -0.33 -21.65
C ALA A 95 -1.12 0.86 -22.54
N ARG A 96 -0.30 1.09 -23.57
CA ARG A 96 -0.50 2.14 -24.56
C ARG A 96 -0.37 1.54 -25.94
N THR A 97 -1.32 1.86 -26.82
CA THR A 97 -1.18 1.58 -28.25
C THR A 97 -0.13 2.54 -28.81
N LEU A 98 0.92 2.00 -29.41
CA LEU A 98 1.93 2.80 -30.08
C LEU A 98 1.53 2.99 -31.54
N GLU A 99 1.42 4.24 -31.97
CA GLU A 99 1.28 4.58 -33.39
C GLU A 99 2.66 4.52 -34.04
N LEU A 100 2.89 3.45 -34.81
CA LEU A 100 4.13 3.26 -35.55
C LEU A 100 4.03 3.89 -36.94
N PRO A 101 5.10 4.50 -37.45
CA PRO A 101 5.12 5.01 -38.82
C PRO A 101 4.92 3.86 -39.82
N PRO A 102 4.28 4.13 -40.97
CA PRO A 102 4.08 3.12 -42.00
C PRO A 102 5.43 2.59 -42.53
N VAL A 103 5.44 1.35 -43.02
CA VAL A 103 6.62 0.70 -43.59
C VAL A 103 7.25 1.61 -44.65
N THR A 104 8.53 1.93 -44.47
CA THR A 104 9.31 2.73 -45.42
C THR A 104 10.13 1.83 -46.34
N GLU A 105 10.57 2.34 -47.49
CA GLU A 105 11.41 1.63 -48.47
C GLU A 105 12.80 1.21 -47.92
N SER A 106 13.09 1.51 -46.65
CA SER A 106 14.35 1.19 -45.98
C SER A 106 14.64 -0.30 -45.82
N GLY A 107 13.66 -1.18 -46.07
CA GLY A 107 13.81 -2.63 -45.93
C GLY A 107 13.78 -3.13 -44.47
N PHE A 108 13.65 -2.24 -43.49
CA PHE A 108 13.50 -2.58 -42.08
C PHE A 108 12.03 -2.58 -41.67
N ALA A 109 11.66 -3.51 -40.78
CA ALA A 109 10.31 -3.55 -40.23
C ALA A 109 10.05 -2.34 -39.30
N PRO A 110 8.87 -1.71 -39.36
CA PRO A 110 8.56 -0.46 -38.65
C PRO A 110 8.51 -0.62 -37.13
N GLU A 111 8.37 -1.85 -36.61
CA GLU A 111 8.43 -2.15 -35.18
C GLU A 111 9.89 -2.16 -34.64
N THR A 112 10.87 -2.06 -35.53
CA THR A 112 12.29 -2.09 -35.15
C THR A 112 12.83 -0.67 -34.97
N ILE A 113 13.80 -0.52 -34.05
CA ILE A 113 14.53 0.74 -33.88
C ILE A 113 15.18 1.20 -35.20
N ALA A 114 15.70 0.26 -36.00
CA ALA A 114 16.28 0.57 -37.31
C ALA A 114 15.24 1.15 -38.28
N GLY A 115 14.04 0.56 -38.33
CA GLY A 115 12.92 1.05 -39.14
C GLY A 115 12.43 2.43 -38.70
N LEU A 116 12.30 2.66 -37.39
CA LEU A 116 11.94 3.96 -36.83
C LEU A 116 12.99 5.04 -37.17
N PHE A 117 14.27 4.69 -37.06
CA PHE A 117 15.37 5.60 -37.40
C PHE A 117 15.38 5.94 -38.89
N ALA A 118 15.23 4.93 -39.77
CA ALA A 118 15.17 5.14 -41.21
C ALA A 118 13.97 6.01 -41.62
N ALA A 119 12.79 5.77 -41.03
CA ALA A 119 11.62 6.61 -41.23
C ALA A 119 11.87 8.06 -40.80
N ARG A 120 12.58 8.26 -39.67
CA ARG A 120 12.91 9.61 -39.19
C ARG A 120 13.89 10.32 -40.13
N ALA A 121 14.95 9.65 -40.55
CA ALA A 121 15.95 10.20 -41.48
C ALA A 121 15.31 10.61 -42.82
N ALA A 122 14.39 9.79 -43.35
CA ALA A 122 13.65 10.12 -44.58
C ALA A 122 12.72 11.34 -44.41
N SER A 123 12.10 11.50 -43.24
CA SER A 123 11.17 12.63 -42.99
C SER A 123 11.86 13.98 -42.78
N THR A 124 13.13 13.98 -42.33
CA THR A 124 13.89 15.21 -42.04
C THR A 124 15.37 15.02 -42.42
N PRO A 125 15.71 14.92 -43.71
CA PRO A 125 17.05 14.55 -44.17
C PRO A 125 18.12 15.60 -43.87
N ASP A 126 17.77 16.88 -43.94
CA ASP A 126 18.71 17.99 -43.76
C ASP A 126 18.87 18.44 -42.31
N ARG A 127 18.20 17.76 -41.37
CA ARG A 127 18.34 18.08 -39.95
C ARG A 127 19.66 17.51 -39.44
N PRO A 128 20.50 18.32 -38.77
CA PRO A 128 21.74 17.82 -38.20
C PRO A 128 21.43 16.72 -37.19
N ALA A 129 22.06 15.57 -37.42
CA ALA A 129 22.02 14.41 -36.55
C ALA A 129 23.42 13.78 -36.60
N VAL A 130 24.05 13.68 -35.43
CA VAL A 130 25.45 13.27 -35.16
C VAL A 130 26.54 14.10 -35.86
#